data_AF-A0A528Y090-F1
#
_entry.id   AF-A0A528Y090-F1
#
_cell.length_a   1.000
_cell.length_b   1.000
_cell.length_c   1.000
_cell.angle_alpha   90.00
_cell.angle_beta   90.00
_cell.angle_gamma   90.00
#
_symmetry.space_group_name_H-M   'P 1'
#
loop_
_entity.id
_entity.type
_entity.pdbx_description
1 polymer ?
#
loop_
_entity_poly.entity_id
_entity_poly.type
_entity_poly.pdbx_seq_one_letter_code
_entity_poly.pdbx_strand_id
1 'polypeptide(L)'
;MAYAFQTRIELECADGFYPRSDLSTYQSDDFELRLGDLHYRDVREYAVGRNTSAGWQERRDATNDPLPVTRVWTDFLPQQEVERVVPARSDGVEFGMEALARAAVSGAEAVSAALDSLPELYAEWRRGQEGMMTGLAPRRLKTGQALLEKVDTAGSRIRDGIDLLKRDTVAREAFGLMNTAMAMANRRREAVIQKKLPGDVDPPTWRPFQLAFVLLNLVG
;
A
#
# COMPACT_ATOMS: atom_id res chain seq x y z
N MET A 1 -19.86 -14.23 -47.55
CA MET A 1 -20.15 -14.09 -46.10
C MET A 1 -18.99 -13.36 -45.48
N ALA A 2 -19.24 -12.25 -44.79
CA ALA A 2 -18.23 -11.54 -44.03
C ALA A 2 -18.48 -11.80 -42.54
N TYR A 3 -17.43 -12.19 -41.82
CA TYR A 3 -17.47 -12.37 -40.37
C TYR A 3 -16.65 -11.25 -39.73
N ALA A 4 -17.18 -10.70 -38.64
CA ALA A 4 -16.45 -9.75 -37.80
C ALA A 4 -16.12 -10.43 -36.48
N PHE A 5 -14.85 -10.37 -36.09
CA PHE A 5 -14.34 -10.90 -34.82
C PHE A 5 -13.83 -9.71 -33.98
N GLN A 6 -13.98 -9.79 -32.66
CA GLN A 6 -13.52 -8.75 -31.72
C GLN A 6 -14.09 -7.35 -32.03
N THR A 7 -15.38 -7.27 -32.36
CA THR A 7 -16.02 -6.00 -32.74
C THR A 7 -16.17 -5.05 -31.56
N ARG A 8 -15.66 -3.83 -31.68
CA ARG A 8 -15.86 -2.76 -30.70
C ARG A 8 -17.16 -2.01 -30.97
N ILE A 9 -18.02 -1.92 -29.96
CA ILE A 9 -19.14 -0.98 -29.90
C ILE A 9 -18.67 0.25 -29.14
N GLU A 10 -19.01 1.43 -29.65
CA GLU A 10 -18.60 2.71 -29.10
C GLU A 10 -19.77 3.68 -29.06
N LEU A 11 -19.85 4.45 -27.99
CA LEU A 11 -20.83 5.51 -27.80
C LEU A 11 -20.11 6.83 -27.53
N GLU A 12 -20.58 7.90 -28.17
CA GLU A 12 -20.11 9.27 -27.96
C GLU A 12 -21.27 10.17 -27.52
N CYS A 13 -21.02 11.02 -26.53
CA CYS A 13 -21.97 12.00 -26.01
C CYS A 13 -21.24 13.31 -25.74
N ALA A 14 -21.63 14.39 -26.43
CA ALA A 14 -20.98 15.70 -26.28
C ALA A 14 -21.14 16.29 -24.88
N ASP A 15 -22.31 16.08 -24.25
CA ASP A 15 -22.60 16.53 -22.88
C ASP A 15 -21.95 15.65 -21.80
N GLY A 16 -21.42 14.49 -22.20
CA GLY A 16 -20.76 13.52 -21.33
C GLY A 16 -21.68 12.42 -20.78
N PHE A 17 -21.06 11.41 -20.18
CA PHE A 17 -21.72 10.30 -19.48
C PHE A 17 -21.68 10.56 -17.97
N TYR A 18 -22.75 10.17 -17.27
CA TYR A 18 -22.78 10.19 -15.81
C TYR A 18 -22.22 8.88 -15.26
N PRO A 19 -21.35 8.90 -14.23
CA PRO A 19 -20.81 7.68 -13.68
C PRO A 19 -21.89 6.87 -12.96
N ARG A 20 -21.78 5.55 -13.06
CA ARG A 20 -22.61 4.64 -12.28
C ARG A 20 -22.32 4.83 -10.80
N SER A 21 -23.39 4.88 -10.00
CA SER A 21 -23.31 4.73 -8.55
C SER A 21 -23.59 3.27 -8.19
N ASP A 22 -22.59 2.52 -7.73
CA ASP A 22 -22.83 1.20 -7.15
C ASP A 22 -23.10 1.32 -5.65
N LEU A 23 -24.37 1.20 -5.26
CA LEU A 23 -24.79 1.26 -3.86
C LEU A 23 -24.84 -0.12 -3.20
N SER A 24 -24.64 -1.20 -3.95
CA SER A 24 -24.76 -2.57 -3.43
C SER A 24 -23.67 -2.89 -2.40
N THR A 25 -22.46 -2.38 -2.61
CA THR A 25 -21.32 -2.52 -1.70
C THR A 25 -21.50 -1.67 -0.44
N TYR A 26 -22.02 -0.45 -0.57
CA TYR A 26 -22.33 0.44 0.56
C TYR A 26 -23.36 -0.16 1.53
N GLN A 27 -24.43 -0.75 1.00
CA GLN A 27 -25.50 -1.37 1.79
C GLN A 27 -25.17 -2.78 2.28
N SER A 28 -24.07 -3.38 1.82
CA SER A 28 -23.67 -4.73 2.21
C SER A 28 -23.36 -4.84 3.70
N ASP A 29 -23.72 -5.98 4.29
CA ASP A 29 -23.33 -6.33 5.66
C ASP A 29 -21.94 -7.02 5.71
N ASP A 30 -21.42 -7.45 4.56
CA ASP A 30 -20.05 -7.92 4.41
C ASP A 30 -19.05 -6.77 4.64
N PHE A 31 -18.10 -6.96 5.56
CA PHE A 31 -17.09 -5.96 5.87
C PHE A 31 -16.14 -5.70 4.70
N GLU A 32 -15.74 -6.72 3.94
CA GLU A 32 -14.81 -6.58 2.83
C GLU A 32 -15.43 -5.78 1.68
N LEU A 33 -16.73 -5.99 1.40
CA LEU A 33 -17.45 -5.18 0.42
C LEU A 33 -17.56 -3.71 0.85
N ARG A 34 -17.78 -3.45 2.14
CA ARG A 34 -17.79 -2.08 2.69
C ARG A 34 -16.40 -1.45 2.72
N LEU A 35 -15.35 -2.24 2.90
CA LEU A 35 -13.97 -1.78 2.82
C LEU A 35 -13.65 -1.34 1.40
N GLY A 36 -14.03 -2.15 0.41
CA GLY A 36 -13.95 -1.80 -1.00
C GLY A 36 -14.71 -0.51 -1.31
N ASP A 37 -15.96 -0.39 -0.87
CA ASP A 37 -16.75 0.85 -1.02
C ASP A 37 -16.03 2.08 -0.45
N LEU A 38 -15.40 1.98 0.72
CA LEU A 38 -14.64 3.09 1.32
C LEU A 38 -13.39 3.44 0.50
N HIS A 39 -12.60 2.44 0.11
CA HIS A 39 -11.34 2.64 -0.63
C HIS A 39 -11.57 3.18 -2.04
N TYR A 40 -12.63 2.74 -2.71
CA TYR A 40 -12.95 3.11 -4.08
C TYR A 40 -14.07 4.15 -4.18
N ARG A 41 -14.44 4.81 -3.07
CA ARG A 41 -15.55 5.80 -3.02
C ARG A 41 -15.47 6.94 -4.03
N ASP A 42 -14.24 7.30 -4.42
CA ASP A 42 -13.94 8.40 -5.35
C ASP A 42 -13.64 7.90 -6.77
N VAL A 43 -13.64 6.58 -6.98
CA VAL A 43 -13.50 5.96 -8.30
C VAL A 43 -14.85 5.99 -9.01
N ARG A 44 -14.82 6.47 -10.26
CA ARG A 44 -16.02 6.64 -11.09
C ARG A 44 -15.99 5.61 -12.21
N GLU A 45 -17.09 4.87 -12.34
CA GLU A 45 -17.26 3.88 -13.40
C GLU A 45 -18.23 4.40 -14.46
N TYR A 46 -17.85 4.44 -15.73
CA TYR A 46 -18.73 4.93 -16.81
C TYR A 46 -19.25 3.82 -17.72
N ALA A 47 -18.59 2.66 -17.72
CA ALA A 47 -19.04 1.48 -18.44
C ALA A 47 -18.63 0.21 -17.67
N VAL A 48 -19.52 -0.78 -17.62
CA VAL A 48 -19.25 -2.04 -16.90
C VAL A 48 -19.54 -3.22 -17.81
N GLY A 49 -18.53 -4.08 -17.94
CA GLY A 49 -18.62 -5.32 -18.67
C GLY A 49 -19.18 -6.47 -17.84
N ARG A 50 -20.24 -7.15 -18.31
CA ARG A 50 -20.69 -8.42 -17.71
C ARG A 50 -20.10 -9.67 -18.39
N ASN A 51 -19.81 -9.59 -19.69
CA ASN A 51 -19.24 -10.69 -20.49
C ASN A 51 -18.09 -10.24 -21.43
N THR A 52 -17.93 -8.93 -21.59
CA THR A 52 -16.90 -8.27 -22.39
C THR A 52 -16.51 -7.03 -21.59
N SER A 53 -15.23 -6.73 -21.50
CA SER A 53 -14.75 -5.56 -20.77
C SER A 53 -15.26 -4.27 -21.41
N ALA A 54 -15.14 -3.17 -20.69
CA ALA A 54 -15.48 -1.86 -21.22
C ALA A 54 -14.42 -0.85 -20.79
N GLY A 55 -14.28 0.22 -21.58
CA GLY A 55 -13.37 1.32 -21.31
C GLY A 55 -14.05 2.65 -21.59
N TRP A 56 -13.43 3.71 -21.11
CA TRP A 56 -13.88 5.07 -21.33
C TRP A 56 -12.70 6.02 -21.46
N GLN A 57 -12.92 7.14 -22.14
CA GLN A 57 -11.89 8.13 -22.35
C GLN A 57 -11.86 9.11 -21.18
N GLU A 58 -10.86 8.97 -20.32
CA GLU A 58 -10.55 9.98 -19.32
C GLU A 58 -9.72 11.09 -19.95
N ARG A 59 -10.14 12.33 -19.71
CA ARG A 59 -9.40 13.53 -20.12
C ARG A 59 -9.26 14.43 -18.92
N ARG A 60 -8.17 15.19 -18.89
CA ARG A 60 -7.94 16.23 -17.91
C ARG A 60 -7.70 17.55 -18.62
N ASP A 61 -8.06 18.64 -17.98
CA ASP A 61 -7.74 19.98 -18.48
C ASP A 61 -6.29 20.38 -18.14
N ALA A 62 -5.94 21.64 -18.42
CA ALA A 62 -4.61 22.17 -18.15
C ALA A 62 -4.28 22.30 -16.65
N THR A 63 -5.28 22.28 -15.76
CA THR A 63 -5.10 22.29 -14.30
C THR A 63 -5.12 20.89 -13.70
N ASN A 64 -5.15 19.86 -14.55
CA ASN A 64 -5.21 18.44 -14.19
C ASN A 64 -6.57 18.01 -13.57
N ASP A 65 -7.62 18.81 -13.74
CA ASP A 65 -8.97 18.49 -13.28
C ASP A 65 -9.66 17.55 -14.29
N PRO A 66 -10.45 16.57 -13.82
CA PRO A 66 -11.11 15.60 -14.70
C PRO A 66 -12.20 16.28 -15.54
N LEU A 67 -12.10 16.14 -16.86
CA LEU A 67 -13.12 16.57 -17.81
C LEU A 67 -14.24 15.51 -17.93
N PRO A 68 -15.45 15.89 -18.37
CA PRO A 68 -16.52 14.93 -18.63
C PRO A 68 -16.07 13.82 -19.58
N VAL A 69 -16.42 12.58 -19.24
CA VAL A 69 -16.21 11.41 -20.10
C VAL A 69 -17.21 11.50 -21.23
N THR A 70 -16.76 11.72 -22.46
CA THR A 70 -17.61 11.88 -23.65
C THR A 70 -17.63 10.65 -24.55
N ARG A 71 -16.84 9.62 -24.24
CA ARG A 71 -16.68 8.43 -25.07
C ARG A 71 -16.48 7.17 -24.22
N VAL A 72 -17.26 6.13 -24.51
CA VAL A 72 -17.19 4.80 -23.88
C VAL A 72 -17.22 3.70 -24.93
N TRP A 73 -16.61 2.55 -24.65
CA TRP A 73 -16.56 1.43 -25.60
C TRP A 73 -16.50 0.06 -24.92
N THR A 74 -16.83 -0.98 -25.68
CA THR A 74 -16.54 -2.38 -25.33
C THR A 74 -15.11 -2.75 -25.70
N ASP A 75 -14.43 -3.51 -24.86
CA ASP A 75 -13.05 -3.95 -25.06
C ASP A 75 -12.91 -5.46 -24.82
N PHE A 76 -12.30 -6.17 -25.77
CA PHE A 76 -12.05 -7.61 -25.66
C PHE A 76 -10.71 -7.93 -24.98
N LEU A 77 -9.77 -6.99 -24.99
CA LEU A 77 -8.43 -7.15 -24.44
C LEU A 77 -8.07 -5.87 -23.66
N PRO A 78 -8.68 -5.67 -22.48
CA PRO A 78 -8.48 -4.45 -21.72
C PRO A 78 -7.00 -4.30 -21.34
N GLN A 79 -6.49 -3.08 -21.47
CA GLN A 79 -5.17 -2.69 -21.00
C GLN A 79 -5.32 -1.52 -20.05
N GLN A 80 -4.65 -1.59 -18.91
CA GLN A 80 -4.68 -0.53 -17.91
C GLN A 80 -3.25 -0.31 -17.41
N GLU A 81 -2.85 0.95 -17.36
CA GLU A 81 -1.62 1.35 -16.67
C GLU A 81 -1.88 1.34 -15.17
N VAL A 82 -1.01 0.68 -14.42
CA VAL A 82 -1.05 0.64 -12.96
C VAL A 82 0.12 1.45 -12.45
N GLU A 83 -0.17 2.49 -11.68
CA GLU A 83 0.86 3.32 -11.09
C GLU A 83 1.78 2.50 -10.18
N ARG A 84 3.09 2.75 -10.29
CA ARG A 84 4.06 2.09 -9.43
C ARG A 84 3.99 2.70 -8.04
N VAL A 85 3.62 1.88 -7.06
CA VAL A 85 3.68 2.26 -5.64
C VAL A 85 5.15 2.37 -5.21
N VAL A 86 5.56 3.57 -4.79
CA VAL A 86 6.87 3.82 -4.18
C VAL A 86 6.67 4.05 -2.67
N PRO A 87 7.36 3.32 -1.79
CA PRO A 87 7.24 3.56 -0.35
C PRO A 87 7.72 4.95 0.02
N ALA A 88 7.04 5.59 0.96
CA ALA A 88 7.54 6.81 1.58
C ALA A 88 8.91 6.56 2.20
N ARG A 89 9.86 7.48 1.98
CA ARG A 89 11.07 7.55 2.80
C ARG A 89 10.72 8.30 4.07
N SER A 90 11.11 7.73 5.21
CA SER A 90 10.86 8.31 6.51
C SER A 90 12.21 8.58 7.15
N ASP A 91 12.53 9.85 7.34
CA ASP A 91 13.78 10.25 7.98
C ASP A 91 13.77 9.80 9.45
N GLY A 92 14.95 9.45 9.98
CA GLY A 92 15.10 9.04 11.38
C GLY A 92 14.71 7.60 11.69
N VAL A 93 14.48 6.75 10.68
CA VAL A 93 14.32 5.30 10.82
C VAL A 93 15.33 4.57 9.94
N GLU A 94 16.04 3.61 10.51
CA GLU A 94 16.96 2.75 9.76
C GLU A 94 16.20 1.57 9.11
N PHE A 95 16.38 1.39 7.80
CA PHE A 95 15.78 0.31 7.04
C PHE A 95 16.83 -0.66 6.47
N GLY A 96 18.12 -0.31 6.50
CA GLY A 96 19.23 -1.13 6.06
C GLY A 96 19.36 -2.39 6.90
N MET A 97 19.20 -3.56 6.27
CA MET A 97 19.25 -4.85 6.98
C MET A 97 20.59 -5.01 7.72
N GLU A 98 21.71 -4.69 7.08
CA GLU A 98 23.03 -4.78 7.71
C GLU A 98 23.25 -3.77 8.83
N ALA A 99 22.66 -2.57 8.71
CA ALA A 99 22.74 -1.55 9.74
C ALA A 99 21.92 -1.94 10.98
N LEU A 100 20.72 -2.48 10.79
CA LEU A 100 19.89 -3.05 11.86
C LEU A 100 20.56 -4.25 12.53
N ALA A 101 21.23 -5.11 11.76
CA ALA A 101 22.02 -6.21 12.32
C ALA A 101 23.15 -5.69 13.22
N ARG A 102 23.88 -4.65 12.80
CA ARG A 102 24.91 -4.00 13.63
C ARG A 102 24.31 -3.35 14.88
N ALA A 103 23.20 -2.62 14.75
CA ALA A 103 22.52 -1.99 15.87
C ALA A 103 22.09 -3.01 16.94
N ALA A 104 21.58 -4.17 16.51
CA ALA A 104 21.21 -5.26 17.41
C ALA A 104 22.41 -5.77 18.24
N VAL A 105 23.59 -5.88 17.63
CA VAL A 105 24.84 -6.27 18.31
C VAL A 105 25.34 -5.16 19.24
N SER A 106 25.24 -3.90 18.83
CA SER A 106 25.69 -2.74 19.61
C SER A 106 24.87 -2.50 20.89
N GLY A 107 23.62 -2.97 20.94
CA GLY A 107 22.80 -2.97 22.15
C GLY A 107 21.53 -2.11 22.06
N ALA A 108 20.86 -1.95 23.20
CA ALA A 108 19.53 -1.34 23.29
C ALA A 108 19.49 0.10 22.76
N GLU A 109 20.49 0.92 23.10
CA GLU A 109 20.56 2.33 22.67
C GLU A 109 20.69 2.46 21.14
N ALA A 110 21.45 1.57 20.50
CA ALA A 110 21.58 1.58 19.05
C ALA A 110 20.28 1.14 18.35
N VAL A 111 19.55 0.18 18.94
CA VAL A 111 18.22 -0.21 18.45
C VAL A 111 17.21 0.93 18.63
N SER A 112 17.23 1.62 19.77
CA SER A 112 16.40 2.79 20.03
C SER A 112 16.64 3.88 18.99
N ALA A 113 17.90 4.29 18.79
CA ALA A 113 18.27 5.29 17.80
C ALA A 113 17.87 4.91 16.36
N ALA A 114 17.82 3.61 16.06
CA ALA A 114 17.46 3.11 14.74
C ALA A 114 15.94 3.07 14.48
N LEU A 115 15.11 2.84 15.51
CA LEU A 115 13.71 2.44 15.33
C LEU A 115 12.68 3.31 16.07
N ASP A 116 13.07 4.09 17.08
CA ASP A 116 12.08 4.77 17.96
C ASP A 116 11.25 5.84 17.25
N SER A 117 11.73 6.38 16.13
CA SER A 117 10.94 7.31 15.31
C SER A 117 9.81 6.61 14.55
N LEU A 118 9.87 5.28 14.34
CA LEU A 118 8.92 4.56 13.48
C LEU A 118 7.48 4.61 14.03
N PRO A 119 7.21 4.31 15.32
CA PRO A 119 5.88 4.47 15.89
C PRO A 119 5.32 5.90 15.79
N GLU A 120 6.18 6.92 15.93
CA GLU A 120 5.77 8.33 15.88
C GLU A 120 5.35 8.75 14.46
N LEU A 121 6.13 8.35 13.46
CA LEU A 121 5.83 8.57 12.05
C LEU A 121 4.56 7.82 11.63
N TYR A 122 4.35 6.61 12.17
CA TYR A 122 3.11 5.86 11.94
C TYR A 122 1.89 6.55 12.58
N ALA A 123 2.05 7.10 13.79
CA ALA A 123 1.00 7.87 14.46
C ALA A 123 0.68 9.18 13.70
N GLU A 124 1.67 9.82 13.08
CA GLU A 124 1.45 10.97 12.20
C GLU A 124 0.66 10.61 10.95
N TRP A 125 1.04 9.54 10.27
CA TRP A 125 0.29 9.02 9.12
C TRP A 125 -1.16 8.71 9.51
N ARG A 126 -1.38 8.07 10.68
CA ARG A 126 -2.70 7.78 11.24
C ARG A 126 -3.56 9.03 11.42
N ARG A 127 -3.00 10.15 11.91
CA ARG A 127 -3.71 11.44 12.00
C ARG A 127 -4.13 11.97 10.62
N GLY A 128 -3.27 11.79 9.61
CA GLY A 128 -3.61 12.12 8.22
C GLY A 128 -4.82 11.32 7.72
N GLN A 129 -4.88 10.02 8.01
CA GLN A 129 -6.03 9.17 7.62
C GLN A 129 -7.32 9.58 8.34
N GLU A 130 -7.24 9.95 9.61
CA GLU A 130 -8.39 10.46 10.38
C GLU A 130 -8.94 11.77 9.78
N GLY A 131 -8.06 12.68 9.33
CA GLY A 131 -8.48 13.91 8.65
C GLY A 131 -9.32 13.64 7.38
N MET A 132 -9.01 12.56 6.66
CA MET A 132 -9.74 12.14 5.46
C MET A 132 -11.16 11.59 5.75
N MET A 133 -11.51 11.37 7.02
CA MET A 133 -12.85 10.88 7.38
C MET A 133 -13.92 11.97 7.38
N THR A 134 -13.50 13.24 7.30
CA THR A 134 -14.41 14.38 7.25
C THR A 134 -15.33 14.29 6.03
N GLY A 135 -16.65 14.35 6.25
CA GLY A 135 -17.64 14.31 5.17
C GLY A 135 -17.99 12.90 4.66
N LEU A 136 -17.42 11.83 5.24
CA LEU A 136 -17.82 10.48 4.90
C LEU A 136 -19.27 10.19 5.33
N ALA A 137 -19.99 9.47 4.47
CA ALA A 137 -21.32 8.96 4.79
C ALA A 137 -21.28 8.00 6.00
N PRO A 138 -22.36 7.86 6.79
CA PRO A 138 -22.33 7.16 8.08
C PRO A 138 -21.77 5.72 8.04
N ARG A 139 -22.10 4.90 7.02
CA ARG A 139 -21.55 3.52 6.95
C ARG A 139 -20.05 3.53 6.61
N ARG A 140 -19.61 4.44 5.73
CA ARG A 140 -18.19 4.62 5.39
C ARG A 140 -17.40 5.11 6.58
N LEU A 141 -17.96 6.05 7.35
CA LEU A 141 -17.37 6.54 8.60
C LEU A 141 -17.17 5.39 9.59
N LYS A 142 -18.20 4.54 9.80
CA LYS A 142 -18.11 3.37 10.67
C LYS A 142 -17.02 2.38 10.22
N THR A 143 -16.91 2.12 8.92
CA THR A 143 -15.81 1.31 8.36
C THR A 143 -14.46 1.96 8.63
N GLY A 144 -14.32 3.26 8.40
CA GLY A 144 -13.08 4.02 8.66
C GLY A 144 -12.66 4.00 10.12
N GLN A 145 -13.60 4.16 11.05
CA GLN A 145 -13.33 4.05 12.49
C GLN A 145 -12.76 2.68 12.86
N ALA A 146 -13.37 1.59 12.37
CA ALA A 146 -12.87 0.24 12.60
C ALA A 146 -11.46 0.01 11.99
N LEU A 147 -11.12 0.68 10.91
CA LEU A 147 -9.75 0.64 10.35
C LEU A 147 -8.77 1.42 11.23
N LEU A 148 -9.14 2.60 11.73
CA LEU A 148 -8.29 3.37 12.63
C LEU A 148 -8.00 2.62 13.94
N GLU A 149 -8.98 1.89 14.49
CA GLU A 149 -8.76 1.03 15.66
C GLU A 149 -7.72 -0.07 15.39
N LYS A 150 -7.75 -0.67 14.18
CA LYS A 150 -6.75 -1.65 13.75
C LYS A 150 -5.37 -1.00 13.55
N VAL A 151 -5.33 0.22 13.01
CA VAL A 151 -4.10 1.02 12.89
C VAL A 151 -3.51 1.31 14.27
N ASP A 152 -4.33 1.73 15.24
CA ASP A 152 -3.88 2.01 16.61
C ASP A 152 -3.31 0.74 17.27
N THR A 153 -3.99 -0.39 17.10
CA THR A 153 -3.52 -1.71 17.58
C THR A 153 -2.18 -2.09 16.95
N ALA A 154 -2.03 -1.92 15.63
CA ALA A 154 -0.78 -2.20 14.94
C ALA A 154 0.35 -1.28 15.40
N GLY A 155 0.07 0.00 15.60
CA GLY A 155 1.03 0.98 16.12
C GLY A 155 1.53 0.62 17.52
N SER A 156 0.63 0.20 18.42
CA SER A 156 1.01 -0.31 19.74
C SER A 156 1.93 -1.51 19.64
N ARG A 157 1.56 -2.51 18.81
CA ARG A 157 2.36 -3.73 18.65
C ARG A 157 3.75 -3.48 18.08
N ILE A 158 3.89 -2.53 17.15
CA ILE A 158 5.21 -2.11 16.63
C ILE A 158 6.05 -1.53 17.77
N ARG A 159 5.47 -0.66 18.61
CA ARG A 159 6.15 -0.07 19.76
C ARG A 159 6.56 -1.13 20.77
N ASP A 160 5.65 -2.04 21.11
CA ASP A 160 5.91 -3.15 22.05
C ASP A 160 7.02 -4.08 21.52
N GLY A 161 7.04 -4.34 20.22
CA GLY A 161 8.11 -5.09 19.56
C GLY A 161 9.47 -4.42 19.66
N ILE A 162 9.53 -3.10 19.43
CA ILE A 162 10.76 -2.32 19.60
C ILE A 162 11.22 -2.34 21.07
N ASP A 163 10.31 -2.17 22.01
CA ASP A 163 10.63 -2.18 23.44
C ASP A 163 11.10 -3.57 23.92
N LEU A 164 10.57 -4.66 23.33
CA LEU A 164 11.10 -6.00 23.53
C LEU A 164 12.57 -6.10 23.09
N LEU A 165 12.94 -5.57 21.92
CA LEU A 165 14.33 -5.60 21.44
C LEU A 165 15.30 -4.80 22.32
N LYS A 166 14.81 -3.77 23.03
CA LYS A 166 15.63 -3.01 23.99
C LYS A 166 15.92 -3.82 25.24
N ARG A 167 14.90 -4.48 25.80
CA ARG A 167 14.96 -5.15 27.11
C ARG A 167 15.42 -6.61 27.07
N ASP A 168 15.13 -7.34 25.99
CA ASP A 168 15.41 -8.77 25.87
C ASP A 168 16.59 -9.01 24.92
N THR A 169 17.68 -9.54 25.46
CA THR A 169 18.91 -9.80 24.71
C THR A 169 18.76 -10.90 23.67
N VAL A 170 17.93 -11.91 23.94
CA VAL A 170 17.69 -13.04 23.03
C VAL A 170 16.83 -12.58 21.85
N ALA A 171 15.78 -11.82 22.12
CA ALA A 171 14.96 -11.23 21.06
C ALA A 171 15.79 -10.30 20.17
N ARG A 172 16.67 -9.48 20.77
CA ARG A 172 17.59 -8.60 20.03
C ARG A 172 18.60 -9.39 19.19
N GLU A 173 19.19 -10.44 19.73
CA GLU A 173 20.11 -11.31 18.98
C GLU A 173 19.40 -11.98 17.80
N ALA A 174 18.20 -12.54 18.02
CA ALA A 174 17.39 -13.13 16.96
C ALA A 174 17.04 -12.12 15.86
N PHE A 175 16.71 -10.88 16.22
CA PHE A 175 16.48 -9.80 15.27
C PHE A 175 17.75 -9.47 14.46
N GLY A 176 18.92 -9.43 15.10
CA GLY A 176 20.20 -9.22 14.41
C GLY A 176 20.54 -10.34 13.42
N LEU A 177 20.32 -11.60 13.82
CA LEU A 177 20.52 -12.78 12.97
C LEU A 177 19.56 -12.80 11.78
N MET A 178 18.28 -12.50 12.01
CA MET A 178 17.28 -12.37 10.94
C MET A 178 17.72 -11.33 9.90
N ASN A 179 18.10 -10.14 10.36
CA ASN A 179 18.57 -9.07 9.48
C ASN A 179 19.82 -9.48 8.68
N THR A 180 20.78 -10.17 9.33
CA THR A 180 21.99 -10.69 8.67
C THR A 180 21.63 -11.71 7.58
N ALA A 181 20.79 -12.69 7.91
CA ALA A 181 20.37 -13.73 6.97
C ALA A 181 19.63 -13.16 5.77
N MET A 182 18.71 -12.20 6.00
CA MET A 182 17.94 -11.55 4.95
C MET A 182 18.83 -10.69 4.05
N ALA A 183 19.82 -9.99 4.62
CA ALA A 183 20.80 -9.23 3.85
C ALA A 183 21.62 -10.14 2.92
N MET A 184 22.12 -11.28 3.45
CA MET A 184 22.88 -12.25 2.68
C MET A 184 22.06 -12.87 1.55
N ALA A 185 20.80 -13.25 1.82
CA ALA A 185 19.91 -13.81 0.83
C ALA A 185 19.59 -12.80 -0.29
N ASN A 186 19.32 -11.54 0.09
CA ASN A 186 19.04 -10.47 -0.87
C ASN A 186 20.24 -10.20 -1.77
N ARG A 187 21.44 -10.01 -1.20
CA ARG A 187 22.68 -9.81 -1.98
C ARG A 187 22.93 -10.91 -3.01
N ARG A 188 22.76 -12.18 -2.62
CA ARG A 188 22.92 -13.32 -3.54
C ARG A 188 21.92 -13.26 -4.71
N ARG A 189 20.67 -12.91 -4.43
CA ARG A 189 19.63 -12.79 -5.47
C ARG A 189 19.93 -11.63 -6.42
N GLU A 190 20.20 -10.45 -5.86
CA GLU A 190 20.45 -9.24 -6.66
C GLU A 190 21.76 -9.31 -7.44
N ALA A 191 22.78 -10.01 -6.92
CA ALA A 191 24.03 -10.26 -7.65
C ALA A 191 23.79 -10.95 -9.00
N VAL A 192 22.89 -11.94 -9.05
CA VAL A 192 22.52 -12.64 -10.29
C VAL A 192 21.81 -11.70 -11.26
N ILE A 193 20.85 -10.92 -10.76
CA ILE A 193 20.04 -10.00 -11.57
C ILE A 193 20.92 -8.88 -12.15
N GLN A 194 21.80 -8.31 -11.32
CA GLN A 194 22.68 -7.19 -11.68
C GLN A 194 23.98 -7.63 -12.36
N LYS A 195 24.24 -8.94 -12.45
CA LYS A 195 25.50 -9.52 -12.96
C LYS A 195 26.74 -8.98 -12.22
N LYS A 196 26.66 -8.88 -10.89
CA LYS A 196 27.73 -8.42 -10.00
C LYS A 196 28.14 -9.52 -9.01
N LEU A 197 29.25 -9.35 -8.31
CA LEU A 197 29.53 -10.16 -7.12
C LEU A 197 28.60 -9.74 -5.96
N PRO A 198 28.21 -10.66 -5.05
CA PRO A 198 27.35 -10.32 -3.92
C PRO A 198 27.87 -9.19 -3.03
N GLY A 199 29.20 -9.02 -2.92
CA GLY A 199 29.82 -7.91 -2.16
C GLY A 199 29.65 -6.54 -2.83
N ASP A 200 29.47 -6.50 -4.16
CA ASP A 200 29.39 -5.27 -4.96
C ASP A 200 27.95 -4.78 -5.17
N VAL A 201 26.97 -5.51 -4.61
CA VAL A 201 25.58 -5.08 -4.57
C VAL A 201 25.41 -4.04 -3.45
N ASP A 202 24.60 -3.01 -3.66
CA ASP A 202 24.29 -2.04 -2.63
C ASP A 202 23.64 -2.72 -1.40
N PRO A 203 23.91 -2.26 -0.17
CA PRO A 203 23.32 -2.84 1.03
C PRO A 203 21.78 -2.89 0.94
N PRO A 204 21.16 -4.06 1.15
CA PRO A 204 19.72 -4.20 1.01
C PRO A 204 18.97 -3.48 2.14
N THR A 205 17.83 -2.90 1.77
CA THR A 205 16.93 -2.20 2.69
C THR A 205 15.59 -2.91 2.75
N TRP A 206 14.98 -2.92 3.93
CA TRP A 206 13.59 -3.30 4.10
C TRP A 206 12.67 -2.29 3.42
N ARG A 207 11.55 -2.79 2.88
CA ARG A 207 10.40 -1.92 2.66
C ARG A 207 9.77 -1.60 4.03
N PRO A 208 9.27 -0.37 4.26
CA PRO A 208 8.72 0.02 5.56
C PRO A 208 7.69 -0.97 6.12
N PHE A 209 6.76 -1.46 5.28
CA PHE A 209 5.76 -2.44 5.71
C PHE A 209 6.36 -3.78 6.14
N GLN A 210 7.48 -4.22 5.54
CA GLN A 210 8.14 -5.48 5.90
C GLN A 210 8.75 -5.38 7.28
N LEU A 211 9.45 -4.28 7.56
CA LEU A 211 10.05 -4.05 8.88
C LEU A 211 8.97 -3.88 9.94
N ALA A 212 7.93 -3.09 9.67
CA ALA A 212 6.78 -2.96 10.57
C ALA A 212 6.13 -4.33 10.84
N PHE A 213 5.97 -5.17 9.80
CA PHE A 213 5.44 -6.53 9.96
C PHE A 213 6.31 -7.42 10.85
N VAL A 214 7.63 -7.34 10.76
CA VAL A 214 8.50 -8.06 11.69
C VAL A 214 8.27 -7.58 13.12
N LEU A 215 8.34 -6.26 13.33
CA LEU A 215 8.25 -5.66 14.67
C LEU A 215 6.90 -5.95 15.34
N LEU A 216 5.79 -5.84 14.60
CA LEU A 216 4.45 -6.04 15.14
C LEU A 216 4.17 -7.50 15.56
N ASN A 217 4.96 -8.47 15.08
CA ASN A 217 4.82 -9.89 15.41
C ASN A 217 5.80 -10.37 16.50
N LEU A 218 6.66 -9.49 17.03
CA LEU A 218 7.60 -9.87 18.09
C LEU A 218 6.92 -10.11 19.44
N VAL A 219 5.81 -9.43 19.69
CA VAL A 219 4.97 -9.60 20.88
C VAL A 219 3.65 -10.21 20.39
N GLY A 220 3.44 -11.49 20.71
CA GLY A 220 2.35 -12.34 20.19
C GLY A 220 0.95 -11.78 20.29
#